data_AF-A0A4Y2STL5-F1
#
_entry.id   AF-A0A4Y2STL5-F1
#
_cell.length_a   1.000
_cell.length_b   1.000
_cell.length_c   1.000
_cell.angle_alpha   90.00
_cell.angle_beta   90.00
_cell.angle_gamma   90.00
#
_symmetry.space_group_name_H-M   'P 1'
#
loop_
_entity.id
_entity.type
_entity.pdbx_description
1 polymer ?
#
loop_
_entity_poly.entity_id
_entity_poly.type
_entity_poly.pdbx_seq_one_letter_code
_entity_poly.pdbx_strand_id
1 'polypeptide(L)'
;MLTDERCHTRTLAARRIIKAREICPDGNCVRRFVTPAVDIRATGNVDLIDWQAFYVTPPTVLGHIGSHELLKMIQDDVPMNG
;
A
#
# COMPACT_ATOMS: atom_id res chain seq x y z
N MET A 1 -9.42 -0.86 -8.92
CA MET A 1 -8.10 -1.52 -8.85
C MET A 1 -8.24 -2.99 -8.47
N LEU A 2 -8.84 -3.34 -7.32
CA LEU A 2 -9.12 -4.75 -6.97
C LEU A 2 -10.25 -5.38 -7.81
N THR A 3 -11.21 -4.55 -8.24
CA THR A 3 -12.31 -4.90 -9.16
C THR A 3 -12.02 -4.47 -10.60
N ASP A 4 -10.76 -4.22 -10.94
CA ASP A 4 -10.38 -3.78 -12.28
C ASP A 4 -10.52 -4.93 -13.29
N GLU A 5 -10.92 -4.66 -14.52
CA GLU A 5 -11.06 -5.73 -15.53
C GLU A 5 -9.71 -6.42 -15.85
N ARG A 6 -8.60 -5.67 -15.79
CA ARG A 6 -7.29 -6.19 -16.17
C ARG A 6 -6.69 -7.03 -15.04
N CYS A 7 -6.39 -8.30 -15.32
CA CYS A 7 -5.81 -9.24 -14.36
C CYS A 7 -4.51 -8.70 -13.72
N HIS A 8 -3.61 -8.09 -14.51
CA HIS A 8 -2.37 -7.53 -13.99
C HIS A 8 -2.60 -6.40 -12.98
N THR A 9 -3.65 -5.59 -13.15
CA THR A 9 -4.02 -4.53 -12.21
C THR A 9 -4.58 -5.12 -10.91
N ARG A 10 -5.46 -6.14 -11.00
CA ARG A 10 -6.03 -6.84 -9.84
C ARG A 10 -4.96 -7.58 -9.04
N THR A 11 -4.11 -8.34 -9.72
CA THR A 11 -2.97 -9.03 -9.13
C THR A 11 -2.03 -8.06 -8.41
N LEU A 12 -1.71 -6.92 -9.05
CA LEU A 12 -0.86 -5.90 -8.42
C LEU A 12 -1.54 -5.31 -7.16
N ALA A 13 -2.85 -5.09 -7.20
CA ALA A 13 -3.61 -4.62 -6.04
C ALA A 13 -3.57 -5.61 -4.88
N ALA A 14 -3.88 -6.87 -5.12
CA ALA A 14 -3.87 -7.92 -4.11
C ALA A 14 -2.48 -8.06 -3.45
N ARG A 15 -1.41 -8.07 -4.25
CA ARG A 15 -0.02 -8.12 -3.74
C ARG A 15 0.33 -6.93 -2.86
N ARG A 16 -0.05 -5.71 -3.26
CA ARG A 16 0.21 -4.48 -2.48
C ARG A 16 -0.50 -4.52 -1.12
N ILE A 17 -1.72 -5.04 -1.08
CA ILE A 17 -2.50 -5.13 0.17
C ILE A 17 -1.91 -6.17 1.11
N ILE A 18 -1.55 -7.35 0.61
CA ILE A 18 -0.87 -8.38 1.41
C ILE A 18 0.43 -7.82 2.00
N LYS A 19 1.26 -7.16 1.17
CA LYS A 19 2.52 -6.58 1.64
C LYS A 19 2.32 -5.50 2.70
N ALA A 20 1.30 -4.66 2.55
CA ALA A 20 0.97 -3.65 3.54
C ALA A 20 0.56 -4.27 4.89
N ARG A 21 -0.21 -5.37 4.87
CA ARG A 21 -0.58 -6.13 6.09
C ARG A 21 0.59 -6.81 6.76
N GLU A 22 1.55 -7.35 5.99
CA GLU A 22 2.79 -7.91 6.54
C GLU A 22 3.64 -6.85 7.25
N ILE A 23 3.72 -5.64 6.67
CA ILE A 23 4.48 -4.53 7.25
C ILE A 23 3.80 -3.99 8.49
N CYS A 24 2.46 -4.05 8.54
CA CYS A 24 1.70 -3.60 9.68
C CYS A 24 0.48 -4.49 9.97
N PRO A 25 0.64 -5.52 10.81
CA PRO A 25 -0.44 -6.44 11.15
C PRO A 25 -1.63 -5.73 11.82
N ASP A 26 -1.34 -4.75 12.68
CA ASP A 26 -2.34 -4.08 13.53
C ASP A 26 -2.98 -2.84 12.88
N GLY A 27 -2.56 -2.49 11.66
CA GLY A 27 -3.10 -1.33 10.90
C GLY A 27 -2.74 0.05 11.44
N ASN A 28 -1.86 0.16 12.45
CA ASN A 28 -1.45 1.43 13.09
C ASN A 28 -0.07 1.95 12.64
N CYS A 29 0.63 1.22 11.78
CA CYS A 29 2.01 1.52 11.43
C CYS A 29 2.05 2.47 10.24
N VAL A 30 2.34 3.73 10.57
CA VAL A 30 2.67 4.75 9.57
C VAL A 30 4.03 4.43 8.99
N ARG A 31 4.14 4.37 7.65
CA ARG A 31 5.44 4.26 6.99
C ARG A 31 6.21 5.56 7.20
N ARG A 32 7.15 5.56 8.14
CA ARG A 32 8.04 6.70 8.40
C ARG A 32 9.02 6.86 7.25
N PHE A 33 8.78 7.85 6.39
CA PHE A 33 9.75 8.26 5.38
C PHE A 33 10.85 9.07 6.07
N VAL A 34 12.10 8.69 5.86
CA VAL A 34 13.25 9.47 6.31
C VAL A 34 13.52 10.52 5.24
N THR A 35 13.30 11.79 5.58
CA THR A 35 13.64 12.90 4.67
C THR A 35 15.15 12.91 4.47
N PRO A 36 15.67 12.83 3.23
CA PRO A 36 17.10 12.96 2.98
C PRO A 36 17.57 14.35 3.41
N ALA A 37 18.81 14.43 3.90
CA ALA A 37 19.45 15.71 4.23
C ALA A 37 19.64 16.50 2.93
N VAL A 38 18.72 17.43 2.68
CA VAL A 38 18.78 18.35 1.54
C VAL A 38 19.46 19.63 2.02
N ASP A 39 20.62 19.96 1.44
CA ASP A 39 21.49 21.08 1.82
C ASP A 39 20.97 22.45 1.31
N ILE A 40 19.64 22.61 1.27
CA ILE A 40 18.98 23.83 0.82
C ILE A 40 18.62 24.62 2.08
N ARG A 41 19.07 25.88 2.18
CA ARG A 41 18.76 26.80 3.29
C ARG A 41 17.24 26.98 3.46
N ALA A 42 16.63 26.13 4.28
CA ALA A 42 15.18 26.00 4.44
C ALA A 42 14.60 26.95 5.49
N THR A 43 15.03 28.21 5.53
CA THR A 43 14.38 29.22 6.40
C THR A 43 13.00 29.64 5.84
N GLY A 44 12.71 29.31 4.58
CA GLY A 44 11.44 29.66 3.90
C GLY A 44 10.57 28.47 3.46
N ASN A 45 10.94 27.23 3.77
CA ASN A 45 10.21 26.02 3.33
C ASN A 45 9.51 25.32 4.49
N VAL A 46 8.70 26.07 5.26
CA VAL A 46 7.75 25.48 6.23
C VAL A 46 6.68 24.63 5.51
N ASP A 47 6.55 24.83 4.20
CA ASP A 47 5.64 24.12 3.31
C ASP A 47 6.24 22.82 2.73
N LEU A 48 7.44 22.42 3.14
CA LEU A 48 7.96 21.08 2.83
C LEU A 48 7.18 20.07 3.69
N ILE A 49 5.96 19.80 3.20
CA ILE A 49 4.88 19.01 3.77
C ILE A 49 5.40 18.07 4.84
N ASP A 50 5.01 18.33 6.09
CA ASP A 50 5.24 17.48 7.26
C ASP A 50 4.52 16.13 7.06
N TRP A 51 5.08 15.31 6.17
CA TRP A 51 4.62 13.96 5.87
C TRP A 51 5.00 12.98 6.99
N GLN A 52 5.71 13.47 8.02
CA GLN A 52 6.01 12.70 9.21
C GLN A 52 4.74 12.42 10.05
N ALA A 53 3.71 13.28 9.92
CA ALA A 53 2.47 13.17 10.68
C ALA A 53 1.25 12.66 9.88
N PHE A 54 1.41 12.22 8.63
CA PHE A 54 0.26 11.74 7.86
C PHE A 54 -0.10 10.30 8.27
N TYR A 55 -1.14 10.17 9.11
CA TYR A 55 -1.78 8.89 9.39
C TYR A 55 -2.40 8.32 8.11
N VAL A 56 -1.64 7.51 7.38
CA VAL A 56 -2.18 6.69 6.30
C VAL A 56 -3.08 5.65 6.96
N THR A 57 -4.36 5.97 7.06
CA THR A 57 -5.37 5.02 7.55
C THR A 57 -5.42 3.87 6.55
N PRO A 58 -5.21 2.60 6.97
CA PRO A 58 -5.41 1.47 6.08
C PRO A 58 -6.82 1.54 5.51
N PRO A 59 -7.03 1.29 4.20
CA PRO A 59 -8.37 1.39 3.62
C PRO A 59 -9.33 0.46 4.37
N THR A 60 -10.24 1.04 5.17
CA THR A 60 -11.21 0.31 6.01
C THR A 60 -12.08 -0.62 5.18
N VAL A 61 -12.36 -0.20 3.93
CA VAL A 61 -13.09 -0.98 2.93
C VAL A 61 -12.42 -2.32 2.62
N LEU A 62 -11.12 -2.51 2.84
CA LEU A 62 -10.46 -3.80 2.57
C LEU A 62 -10.37 -4.70 3.79
N GLY A 63 -10.81 -4.26 4.97
CA GLY A 63 -10.77 -5.06 6.21
C GLY A 63 -11.65 -6.31 6.15
N HIS A 64 -12.72 -6.31 5.34
CA HIS A 64 -13.60 -7.48 5.19
C HIS A 64 -13.03 -8.57 4.28
N ILE A 65 -12.00 -8.26 3.47
CA ILE A 65 -11.37 -9.23 2.56
C ILE A 65 -10.17 -9.88 3.24
N GLY A 66 -10.22 -11.18 3.46
CA GLY A 66 -9.14 -11.93 4.10
C GLY A 66 -7.89 -12.05 3.23
N SER A 67 -6.69 -12.18 3.84
CA SER A 67 -5.45 -12.38 3.07
C SER A 67 -5.50 -13.68 2.24
N HIS A 68 -6.23 -14.69 2.71
CA HIS A 68 -6.47 -15.93 1.96
C HIS A 68 -7.29 -15.68 0.68
N GLU A 69 -8.29 -14.81 0.71
CA GLU A 69 -9.09 -14.45 -0.46
C GLU A 69 -8.26 -13.67 -1.48
N LEU A 70 -7.40 -12.76 -1.00
CA LEU A 70 -6.45 -12.06 -1.87
C LEU A 70 -5.44 -13.00 -2.54
N LEU A 71 -5.01 -14.06 -1.84
CA LEU A 71 -4.13 -15.09 -2.43
C LEU A 71 -4.86 -15.90 -3.51
N LYS A 72 -6.13 -16.24 -3.30
CA LYS A 72 -6.95 -16.88 -4.33
C LYS A 72 -7.07 -16.01 -5.58
N MET A 73 -7.37 -14.71 -5.43
CA MET A 73 -7.42 -13.78 -6.55
C MET A 73 -6.12 -13.75 -7.38
N ILE A 74 -4.96 -13.84 -6.72
CA ILE A 74 -3.66 -13.89 -7.42
C ILE A 74 -3.51 -15.20 -8.19
N GLN A 75 -3.97 -16.33 -7.64
CA GLN A 75 -3.87 -17.65 -8.26
C GLN A 75 -4.87 -17.82 -9.42
N ASP A 76 -6.09 -17.34 -9.26
CA ASP A 76 -7.14 -17.41 -10.29
C ASP A 76 -6.77 -16.60 -11.55
N ASP A 77 -5.97 -15.55 -11.38
CA ASP A 77 -5.45 -14.72 -12.47
C ASP A 77 -4.18 -15.32 -13.13
N VAL A 78 -3.61 -16.42 -12.62
CA VAL A 78 -2.47 -17.12 -13.26
C VAL A 78 -2.99 -17.87 -14.50
N PRO A 79 -2.45 -17.62 -15.70
CA PRO A 79 -2.79 -18.44 -16.85
C PRO A 79 -2.33 -19.87 -16.59
N MET A 80 -3.25 -20.83 -16.58
CA MET A 80 -2.90 -22.24 -16.68
C MET A 80 -2.25 -22.42 -18.05
N ASN A 81 -0.91 -22.49 -18.06
CA ASN A 81 -0.15 -22.74 -19.28
C ASN A 81 -0.61 -24.11 -19.81
N GLY A 82 -1.37 -24.11 -20.91
CA GLY A 82 -1.78 -25.29 -21.65
C GLY A 82 -0.74 -25.69 -22.67
#